data_AF-A0A1G3LXX1-F1
#
_entry.id   AF-A0A1G3LXX1-F1
#
_cell.length_a   1.000
_cell.length_b   1.000
_cell.length_c   1.000
_cell.angle_alpha   90.00
_cell.angle_beta   90.00
_cell.angle_gamma   90.00
#
_symmetry.space_group_name_H-M   'P 1'
#
loop_
_entity.id
_entity.type
_entity.pdbx_description
1 polymer ?
#
loop_
_entity_poly.entity_id
_entity_poly.type
_entity_poly.pdbx_seq_one_letter_code
_entity_poly.pdbx_strand_id
1 'polypeptide(L)'
;MRELEELFVERGYRDFRWIDPAQIVVAQWVRMKCQFGCREYGRNASCPPNVPAVAECARFFAEYRRAAVFHFSKALKDPEERHAWSRQVNRELLELERAVFLKGHPRAFLLFMDSCGFCRQCAGSRAECKEPRAARPTPEAMAV
;
A
#
# COMPACT_ATOMS: atom_id res chain seq x y z
N MET A 1 -2.77 -12.94 -16.96
CA MET A 1 -1.99 -11.72 -16.74
C MET A 1 -2.44 -10.62 -17.68
N ARG A 2 -2.47 -10.90 -18.99
CA ARG A 2 -3.02 -10.00 -20.02
C ARG A 2 -4.34 -9.29 -19.63
N GLU A 3 -5.34 -10.00 -19.10
CA GLU A 3 -6.60 -9.37 -18.67
C GLU A 3 -6.42 -8.35 -17.52
N LEU A 4 -5.51 -8.63 -16.58
CA LEU A 4 -5.18 -7.67 -15.51
C LEU A 4 -4.40 -6.48 -16.05
N GLU A 5 -3.49 -6.71 -17.00
CA GLU A 5 -2.73 -5.64 -17.65
C GLU A 5 -3.66 -4.72 -18.45
N GLU A 6 -4.63 -5.29 -19.17
CA GLU A 6 -5.68 -4.54 -19.88
C GLU A 6 -6.50 -3.71 -18.88
N LEU A 7 -6.91 -4.29 -17.75
CA LEU A 7 -7.59 -3.56 -16.66
C LEU A 7 -6.72 -2.41 -16.11
N PHE A 8 -5.42 -2.65 -15.91
CA PHE A 8 -4.50 -1.64 -15.38
C PHE A 8 -4.42 -0.46 -16.34
N VAL A 9 -4.24 -0.74 -17.64
CA VAL A 9 -4.17 0.27 -18.70
C VAL A 9 -5.49 1.03 -18.85
N GLU A 10 -6.64 0.34 -18.80
CA GLU A 10 -7.98 0.95 -18.84
C GLU A 10 -8.18 1.93 -17.68
N ARG A 11 -7.66 1.58 -16.50
CA ARG A 11 -7.69 2.42 -15.28
C ARG A 11 -6.59 3.48 -15.23
N GLY A 12 -5.76 3.60 -16.28
CA GLY A 12 -4.71 4.62 -16.39
C GLY A 12 -3.33 4.21 -15.85
N TYR A 13 -3.18 3.00 -15.31
CA TYR A 13 -1.92 2.48 -14.78
C TYR A 13 -1.11 1.79 -15.88
N ARG A 14 -0.32 2.57 -16.61
CA ARG A 14 0.50 2.08 -17.75
C ARG A 14 1.94 1.76 -17.38
N ASP A 15 2.45 2.35 -16.30
CA ASP A 15 3.80 2.11 -15.81
C ASP A 15 3.74 1.18 -14.60
N PHE A 16 3.87 -0.12 -14.88
CA PHE A 16 3.92 -1.16 -13.87
C PHE A 16 4.85 -2.28 -14.29
N ARG A 17 5.33 -3.05 -13.31
CA ARG A 17 6.04 -4.30 -13.54
C ARG A 17 5.52 -5.40 -12.65
N TRP A 18 5.40 -6.59 -13.24
CA TRP A 18 5.28 -7.81 -12.46
C TRP A 18 6.62 -8.13 -11.83
N ILE A 19 6.60 -8.49 -10.55
CA ILE A 19 7.74 -9.02 -9.81
C ILE A 19 7.37 -10.37 -9.23
N ASP A 20 8.38 -11.20 -8.98
CA ASP A 20 8.21 -12.42 -8.22
C ASP A 20 8.13 -12.06 -6.72
N PRO A 21 7.02 -12.36 -6.01
CA PRO A 21 6.93 -12.13 -4.57
C PRO A 21 8.06 -12.77 -3.76
N ALA A 22 8.67 -13.86 -4.25
CA ALA A 22 9.82 -14.47 -3.59
C ALA A 22 11.08 -13.57 -3.57
N GLN A 23 11.13 -12.54 -4.41
CA GLN A 23 12.19 -11.53 -4.42
C GLN A 23 11.94 -10.37 -3.44
N ILE A 24 10.75 -10.30 -2.82
CA ILE A 24 10.43 -9.28 -1.83
C ILE A 24 11.18 -9.61 -0.54
N VAL A 25 12.14 -8.75 -0.18
CA VAL A 25 12.91 -8.89 1.06
C VAL A 25 12.14 -8.27 2.22
N VAL A 26 11.60 -9.11 3.10
CA VAL A 26 11.04 -8.68 4.38
C VAL A 26 12.13 -8.72 5.45
N ALA A 27 12.40 -7.61 6.13
CA ALA A 27 13.50 -7.56 7.09
C ALA A 27 13.24 -6.69 8.33
N GLN A 28 13.79 -7.13 9.46
CA GLN A 28 13.68 -6.41 10.73
C GLN A 28 14.27 -5.00 10.65
N TRP A 29 15.36 -4.80 9.92
CA TRP A 29 15.97 -3.48 9.79
C TRP A 29 15.06 -2.47 9.10
N VAL A 30 14.16 -2.92 8.20
CA VAL A 30 13.14 -2.05 7.58
C VAL A 30 12.15 -1.58 8.64
N ARG A 31 11.68 -2.49 9.51
CA ARG A 31 10.82 -2.13 10.66
C ARG A 31 11.53 -1.14 11.60
N MET A 32 12.83 -1.31 11.83
CA MET A 32 13.61 -0.36 12.64
C MET A 32 13.69 1.02 11.99
N LYS A 33 13.92 1.10 10.67
CA LYS A 33 13.86 2.39 9.94
C LYS A 33 12.46 2.99 9.94
N CYS A 34 11.41 2.18 9.83
CA CYS A 34 10.04 2.64 9.96
C CYS A 34 9.81 3.26 11.35
N GLN A 35 10.25 2.60 12.43
CA GLN A 35 10.05 3.04 13.81
C GLN A 35 10.84 4.28 14.19
N PHE A 36 12.10 4.36 13.78
CA PHE A 36 13.02 5.42 14.24
C PHE A 36 13.35 6.46 13.16
N GLY A 37 13.07 6.16 11.89
CA GLY A 37 13.36 7.04 10.75
C GLY A 37 12.14 7.74 10.15
N CYS A 38 10.93 7.21 10.36
CA CYS A 38 9.70 7.84 9.86
C CYS A 38 9.13 8.84 10.88
N ARG A 39 8.93 10.09 10.45
CA ARG A 39 8.32 11.15 11.29
C ARG A 39 6.85 10.87 11.62
N GLU A 40 6.21 10.03 10.81
CA GLU A 40 4.79 9.66 10.92
C GLU A 40 4.57 8.29 11.58
N TYR A 41 5.62 7.66 12.11
CA TYR A 41 5.50 6.36 12.78
C TYR A 41 4.46 6.40 13.90
N GLY A 42 3.60 5.38 13.94
CA GLY A 42 2.53 5.24 14.95
C GLY A 42 1.39 6.26 14.84
N ARG A 43 1.43 7.20 13.89
CA ARG A 43 0.38 8.23 13.74
C ARG A 43 -0.81 7.77 12.91
N ASN A 44 -0.66 6.71 12.11
CA ASN A 44 -1.72 6.16 11.28
C ASN A 44 -2.22 4.82 11.82
N ALA A 45 -3.52 4.58 11.68
CA ALA A 45 -4.19 3.32 12.04
C ALA A 45 -3.73 2.10 11.22
N SER A 46 -2.88 2.31 10.21
CA SER A 46 -2.21 1.27 9.42
C SER A 46 -0.68 1.26 9.57
N CYS A 47 -0.13 1.98 10.56
CA CYS A 47 1.26 1.86 10.98
C CYS A 47 1.41 0.78 12.08
N PRO A 48 2.61 0.22 12.29
CA PRO A 48 2.89 -0.55 13.50
C PRO A 48 2.54 0.25 14.76
N PRO A 49 1.98 -0.40 15.80
CA PRO A 49 1.76 -1.85 15.97
C PRO A 49 0.44 -2.37 15.34
N ASN A 50 -0.29 -1.57 14.55
CA ASN A 50 -1.58 -1.96 13.95
C ASN A 50 -1.46 -2.88 12.71
N VAL A 51 -0.26 -3.38 12.42
CA VAL A 51 0.05 -4.29 11.31
C VAL A 51 0.76 -5.51 11.86
N PRO A 52 0.81 -6.63 11.11
CA PRO A 52 1.43 -7.86 11.59
C PRO A 52 2.90 -7.68 12.02
N ALA A 53 3.37 -8.64 12.81
CA ALA A 53 4.79 -8.77 13.14
C ALA A 53 5.61 -9.04 11.87
N VAL A 54 6.91 -8.72 11.88
CA VAL A 54 7.78 -8.89 10.70
C VAL A 54 7.78 -10.33 10.17
N ALA A 55 7.76 -11.32 11.06
CA ALA A 55 7.66 -12.73 10.67
C ALA A 55 6.31 -13.09 10.01
N GLU A 56 5.22 -12.41 10.39
CA GLU A 56 3.90 -12.56 9.76
C GLU A 56 3.85 -11.88 8.40
N CYS A 57 4.48 -10.70 8.26
CA CYS A 57 4.64 -10.05 6.96
C CYS A 57 5.40 -10.95 5.98
N ALA A 58 6.48 -11.61 6.42
CA ALA A 58 7.22 -12.56 5.60
C ALA A 58 6.33 -13.74 5.13
N ARG A 59 5.49 -14.28 6.02
CA ARG A 59 4.52 -15.32 5.64
C ARG A 59 3.48 -14.80 4.66
N PHE A 60 2.95 -13.60 4.88
CA PHE A 60 1.97 -12.96 4.01
C PHE A 60 2.48 -12.88 2.56
N PHE A 61 3.68 -12.35 2.33
CA PHE A 61 4.22 -12.25 0.97
C PHE A 61 4.49 -13.63 0.33
N ALA A 62 4.89 -14.63 1.12
CA ALA A 62 5.11 -15.99 0.64
C ALA A 62 3.84 -16.71 0.16
N GLU A 63 2.64 -16.22 0.51
CA GLU A 63 1.36 -16.77 0.01
C GLU A 63 1.03 -16.35 -1.43
N TYR A 64 1.77 -15.38 -1.98
CA TYR A 64 1.52 -14.83 -3.30
C TYR A 64 2.47 -15.44 -4.34
N ARG A 65 1.94 -15.69 -5.55
CA ARG A 65 2.75 -16.10 -6.71
C ARG A 65 2.99 -14.96 -7.70
N ARG A 66 2.35 -13.81 -7.48
CA ARG A 66 2.37 -12.65 -8.38
C ARG A 66 2.23 -11.38 -7.57
N ALA A 67 3.03 -10.38 -7.87
CA ALA A 67 2.89 -9.02 -7.38
C ALA A 67 3.15 -8.03 -8.52
N ALA A 68 2.44 -6.91 -8.52
CA ALA A 68 2.68 -5.81 -9.44
C ALA A 68 3.16 -4.59 -8.64
N VAL A 69 4.20 -3.94 -9.15
CA VAL A 69 4.66 -2.64 -8.65
C VAL A 69 4.23 -1.60 -9.66
N PHE A 70 3.51 -0.58 -9.18
CA PHE A 70 3.08 0.56 -9.98
C PHE A 70 4.04 1.72 -9.74
N HIS A 71 4.40 2.43 -10.81
CA HIS A 71 5.23 3.61 -10.73
C HIS A 71 4.40 4.85 -11.07
N PHE A 72 4.56 5.89 -10.24
CA PHE A 72 3.86 7.15 -10.38
C PHE A 72 4.86 8.28 -10.45
N SER A 73 4.77 9.07 -11.53
CA SER A 73 5.58 10.28 -11.70
C SER A 73 4.68 11.50 -11.75
N LYS A 74 4.95 12.47 -10.88
CA LYS A 74 4.21 13.73 -10.82
C LYS A 74 5.15 14.87 -10.46
N ALA A 75 5.26 15.84 -11.36
CA ALA A 75 5.85 17.13 -11.04
C ALA A 75 4.82 17.96 -10.26
N LEU A 76 5.19 18.37 -9.04
CA LEU A 76 4.39 19.23 -8.18
C LEU A 76 5.01 20.63 -8.18
N LYS A 77 4.18 21.67 -8.24
CA LYS A 77 4.66 23.05 -8.13
C LYS A 77 4.95 23.41 -6.68
N ASP A 78 4.14 22.87 -5.78
CA ASP A 78 4.26 23.00 -4.33
C ASP A 78 4.38 21.59 -3.71
N PRO A 79 5.43 21.30 -2.93
CA PRO A 79 5.57 20.02 -2.20
C PRO A 79 4.35 19.65 -1.34
N GLU A 80 3.61 20.63 -0.82
CA GLU A 80 2.43 20.37 0.04
C GLU A 80 1.27 19.71 -0.73
N GLU A 81 1.21 19.88 -2.06
CA GLU A 81 0.22 19.21 -2.92
C GLU A 81 0.42 17.69 -2.93
N ARG A 82 1.61 17.19 -2.54
CA ARG A 82 1.94 15.76 -2.50
C ARG A 82 0.92 14.98 -1.71
N HIS A 83 0.47 15.50 -0.57
CA HIS A 83 -0.47 14.81 0.31
C HIS A 83 -1.86 14.69 -0.30
N ALA A 84 -2.34 15.72 -1.01
CA ALA A 84 -3.62 15.66 -1.70
C ALA A 84 -3.57 14.68 -2.87
N TRP A 85 -2.47 14.72 -3.63
CA TRP A 85 -2.25 13.82 -4.74
C TRP A 85 -2.12 12.36 -4.28
N SER A 86 -1.30 12.05 -3.27
CA SER A 86 -1.12 10.67 -2.81
C SER A 86 -2.40 10.08 -2.21
N ARG A 87 -3.21 10.88 -1.51
CA ARG A 87 -4.55 10.47 -1.07
C ARG A 87 -5.45 10.10 -2.24
N GLN A 88 -5.46 10.89 -3.31
CA GLN A 88 -6.27 10.60 -4.48
C GLN A 88 -5.82 9.30 -5.16
N VAL A 89 -4.50 9.14 -5.37
CA VAL A 89 -3.92 7.92 -5.96
C VAL A 89 -4.27 6.69 -5.10
N ASN A 90 -4.14 6.78 -3.78
CA ASN A 90 -4.50 5.68 -2.87
C ASN A 90 -6.00 5.29 -2.98
N ARG A 91 -6.91 6.26 -3.17
CA ARG A 91 -8.34 5.96 -3.39
C ARG A 91 -8.57 5.26 -4.73
N GLU A 92 -7.95 5.75 -5.80
CA GLU A 92 -8.07 5.15 -7.13
C GLU A 92 -7.49 3.73 -7.17
N LEU A 93 -6.42 3.48 -6.41
CA LEU A 93 -5.83 2.15 -6.29
C LEU A 93 -6.71 1.17 -5.51
N LEU A 94 -7.51 1.62 -4.53
CA LEU A 94 -8.51 0.76 -3.89
C LEU A 94 -9.61 0.32 -4.85
N GLU A 95 -10.04 1.22 -5.75
CA GLU A 95 -10.99 0.86 -6.80
C GLU A 95 -10.37 -0.16 -7.77
N LEU A 96 -9.07 -0.05 -8.04
CA LEU A 96 -8.34 -1.06 -8.79
C LEU A 96 -8.29 -2.41 -8.05
N GLU A 97 -7.92 -2.42 -6.78
CA GLU A 97 -7.90 -3.62 -5.93
C GLU A 97 -9.26 -4.33 -5.96
N ARG A 98 -10.36 -3.57 -5.83
CA ARG A 98 -11.74 -4.06 -5.95
C ARG A 98 -12.01 -4.65 -7.33
N ALA A 99 -11.60 -3.97 -8.41
CA ALA A 99 -11.81 -4.47 -9.77
C ALA A 99 -11.04 -5.79 -10.03
N VAL A 100 -9.80 -5.90 -9.51
CA VAL A 100 -9.01 -7.12 -9.58
C VAL A 100 -9.69 -8.25 -8.80
N PHE A 101 -10.19 -7.96 -7.59
CA PHE A 101 -10.97 -8.92 -6.80
C PHE A 101 -12.18 -9.46 -7.59
N LEU A 102 -12.96 -8.58 -8.20
CA LEU A 102 -14.15 -8.94 -8.99
C LEU A 102 -13.83 -9.74 -10.26
N LYS A 103 -12.60 -9.69 -10.77
CA LYS A 103 -12.09 -10.53 -11.87
C LYS A 103 -11.59 -11.92 -11.42
N GLY A 104 -11.99 -12.38 -10.24
CA GLY A 104 -11.66 -13.73 -9.77
C GLY A 104 -10.30 -13.84 -9.07
N HIS A 105 -9.75 -12.72 -8.59
CA HIS A 105 -8.53 -12.69 -7.77
C HIS A 105 -8.85 -12.32 -6.32
N PRO A 106 -9.48 -13.22 -5.53
CA PRO A 106 -10.01 -12.89 -4.21
C PRO A 106 -8.93 -12.57 -3.16
N ARG A 107 -7.67 -12.93 -3.43
CA ARG A 107 -6.50 -12.61 -2.60
C ARG A 107 -5.84 -11.28 -2.98
N ALA A 108 -6.42 -10.49 -3.89
CA ALA A 108 -5.86 -9.18 -4.23
C ALA A 108 -5.79 -8.29 -2.99
N PHE A 109 -4.59 -7.81 -2.69
CA PHE A 109 -4.33 -6.93 -1.56
C PHE A 109 -3.32 -5.85 -1.95
N LEU A 110 -3.72 -4.59 -1.83
CA LEU A 110 -2.93 -3.42 -2.17
C LEU A 110 -2.13 -2.94 -0.96
N LEU A 111 -0.89 -2.50 -1.21
CA LEU A 111 -0.12 -1.68 -0.28
C LEU A 111 -0.03 -0.26 -0.84
N PHE A 112 -0.27 0.74 0.01
CA PHE A 112 -0.24 2.13 -0.43
C PHE A 112 1.18 2.64 -0.66
N MET A 113 1.33 3.52 -1.65
CA MET A 113 2.62 4.16 -1.98
C MET A 113 3.03 5.26 -0.97
N ASP A 114 2.08 5.73 -0.17
CA ASP A 114 2.26 6.75 0.87
C ASP A 114 1.24 6.48 1.99
N SER A 115 1.37 7.19 3.12
CA SER A 115 0.42 7.06 4.23
C SER A 115 -1.05 7.22 3.79
N CYS A 116 -1.97 6.53 4.46
CA CYS A 116 -3.39 6.46 4.10
C CYS A 116 -4.04 7.83 3.88
N GLY A 117 -3.92 8.75 4.85
CA GLY A 117 -4.35 10.15 4.72
C GLY A 117 -5.84 10.41 4.50
N PHE A 118 -6.73 9.41 4.45
CA PHE A 118 -8.13 9.62 4.05
C PHE A 118 -8.98 10.49 4.99
N CYS A 119 -8.56 10.63 6.25
CA CYS A 119 -9.22 11.46 7.24
C CYS A 119 -8.34 12.68 7.57
N ARG A 120 -8.97 13.81 7.94
CA ARG A 120 -8.25 15.03 8.34
C ARG A 120 -7.33 14.79 9.54
N GLN A 121 -7.77 13.96 10.48
CA GLN A 121 -7.00 13.53 11.66
C GLN A 121 -7.27 12.05 11.90
N CYS A 122 -6.19 11.26 11.85
CA CYS A 122 -6.22 9.83 12.12
C CYS A 122 -6.29 9.57 13.62
N ALA A 123 -7.04 8.54 14.01
CA ALA A 123 -7.10 8.10 15.41
C ALA A 123 -5.81 7.38 15.87
N GLY A 124 -4.92 7.01 14.94
CA GLY A 124 -3.67 6.29 15.24
C GLY A 124 -3.86 4.81 15.63
N SER A 125 -5.02 4.44 16.18
CA SER A 125 -5.38 3.07 16.50
C SER A 125 -6.21 2.42 15.38
N ARG A 126 -6.05 1.10 15.20
CA ARG A 126 -6.88 0.34 14.24
C ARG A 126 -8.35 0.30 14.64
N ALA A 127 -8.63 0.15 15.94
CA ALA A 127 -9.97 0.01 16.49
C ALA A 127 -10.83 1.27 16.27
N GLU A 128 -10.22 2.45 16.32
CA GLU A 128 -10.90 3.74 16.16
C GLU A 128 -10.72 4.33 14.75
N CYS A 129 -10.21 3.52 13.81
CA CYS A 129 -10.05 3.95 12.43
C CYS A 129 -11.42 4.32 11.85
N LYS A 130 -11.54 5.53 11.32
CA LYS A 130 -12.77 6.05 10.69
C LYS A 130 -13.07 5.37 9.34
N GLU A 131 -12.04 4.82 8.71
CA GLU A 131 -12.09 4.21 7.37
C GLU A 131 -11.43 2.82 7.36
N PRO A 132 -11.86 1.87 8.23
CA PRO A 132 -11.11 0.66 8.48
C PRO A 132 -11.06 -0.26 7.25
N ARG A 133 -12.13 -0.28 6.45
CA ARG A 133 -12.20 -1.10 5.23
C ARG A 133 -11.30 -0.58 4.10
N ALA A 134 -11.12 0.74 4.02
CA ALA A 134 -10.33 1.38 2.98
C ALA A 134 -8.85 1.50 3.35
N ALA A 135 -8.52 1.66 4.63
CA ALA A 135 -7.12 1.82 5.04
C ALA A 135 -6.26 0.60 4.64
N ARG A 136 -5.10 0.88 4.06
CA ARG A 136 -4.04 -0.10 3.77
C ARG A 136 -2.73 0.34 4.43
N PRO A 137 -1.84 -0.61 4.79
CA PRO A 137 -0.48 -0.29 5.18
C PRO A 137 0.37 0.06 3.95
N THR A 138 1.51 0.73 4.18
CA THR A 138 2.55 0.88 3.16
C THR A 138 3.50 -0.34 3.18
N PRO A 139 4.34 -0.54 2.14
CA PRO A 139 5.39 -1.57 2.16
C PRO A 139 6.29 -1.48 3.41
N GLU A 140 6.70 -0.28 3.83
CA GLU A 140 7.61 -0.10 4.96
C GLU A 140 6.94 -0.49 6.29
N ALA A 141 5.63 -0.23 6.42
CA ALA A 141 4.85 -0.71 7.57
C ALA A 141 4.83 -2.26 7.62
N MET A 142 4.81 -2.90 6.44
CA MET A 142 4.91 -4.35 6.25
C MET A 142 6.37 -4.86 6.23
N ALA A 143 7.34 -4.03 6.63
CA ALA A 143 8.76 -4.36 6.73
C ALA A 143 9.43 -4.76 5.39
N VAL A 144 8.97 -4.15 4.29
CA VAL A 144 9.54 -4.22 2.93
C VAL A 144 10.08 -2.86 2.50
#